data_AF-A0A0M6ZV05-F1
#
_entry.id   AF-A0A0M6ZV05-F1
#
_cell.length_a   1.000
_cell.length_b   1.000
_cell.length_c   1.000
_cell.angle_alpha   90.00
_cell.angle_beta   90.00
_cell.angle_gamma   90.00
#
_symmetry.space_group_name_H-M   'P 1'
#
loop_
_entity.id
_entity.type
_entity.pdbx_description
1 polymer ?
#
loop_
_entity_poly.entity_id
_entity_poly.type
_entity_poly.pdbx_seq_one_letter_code
_entity_poly.pdbx_strand_id
1 'polypeptide(L)'
;MTVWAAQDGRALTAPPPFGLSVRSLGTGALWLAAFLSAFVIEEPAPYELYMVALTVIWLACGLKLRREFAPLIVLMMVFTAGGLASVPFAEDFGDALMYAAVSGFLAITAIFYAAILSDNPERSRIIERGYIIGAVIAALFGIAGYFNLFPGAEYFTRFDRARGTFQDPNVFGPFLVLPTLLLIQRLLRGPTLRNLHVLLPLSILLLGIFLSFSRGAWGVLLASLMLLYTIQLVTEQNLARRGRLILIGMAGVFFCALLMTVALSFEAVSDMFSQRARLVQDYDGGRLGRFARYAIGFQLVMEHPLGLGALEFGKTFGEDEHNVYLKAFTTYGWMGGIAYIVIAIWTACAFFPLIFKSRPWTPFIQAVFAVFIAHLLLSVVIDTDHWRHLFMLYGLAWGLIAADKLERRNWRRSALQTPTPV
;
A
#
# COMPACT_ATOMS: atom_id res chain seq x y z
N MET A 1 -56.02 -20.31 42.69
CA MET A 1 -54.89 -21.20 43.02
C MET A 1 -54.64 -22.07 41.79
N THR A 2 -53.34 -22.38 41.51
CA THR A 2 -52.71 -22.95 40.29
C THR A 2 -52.62 -21.93 39.13
N VAL A 3 -51.49 -21.40 38.64
CA VAL A 3 -50.04 -21.69 38.52
C VAL A 3 -49.62 -22.78 37.50
N TRP A 4 -48.70 -22.37 36.60
CA TRP A 4 -47.85 -23.11 35.62
C TRP A 4 -48.56 -23.66 34.37
N ALA A 5 -47.99 -23.70 33.16
CA ALA A 5 -46.81 -23.12 32.49
C ALA A 5 -46.93 -23.50 31.01
N ALA A 6 -46.54 -22.63 30.08
CA ALA A 6 -46.30 -23.02 28.69
C ALA A 6 -44.98 -22.36 28.23
N GLN A 7 -43.93 -23.15 28.29
CA GLN A 7 -42.61 -22.86 27.72
C GLN A 7 -42.47 -23.60 26.39
N ASP A 8 -41.86 -22.90 25.45
CA ASP A 8 -40.89 -23.37 24.46
C ASP A 8 -41.33 -24.14 23.21
N GLY A 9 -41.29 -23.41 22.09
CA GLY A 9 -41.21 -23.92 20.72
C GLY A 9 -40.15 -23.18 19.88
N ARG A 10 -39.07 -22.68 20.49
CA ARG A 10 -37.93 -22.16 19.71
C ARG A 10 -37.05 -23.35 19.32
N ALA A 11 -37.10 -23.71 18.04
CA ALA A 11 -36.14 -24.62 17.44
C ALA A 11 -34.72 -24.13 17.76
N LEU A 12 -34.00 -24.91 18.57
CA LEU A 12 -32.57 -24.75 18.79
C LEU A 12 -31.88 -24.93 17.44
N THR A 13 -31.42 -23.82 16.85
CA THR A 13 -30.54 -23.86 15.69
C THR A 13 -29.31 -24.67 16.08
N ALA A 14 -29.12 -25.83 15.45
CA ALA A 14 -27.93 -26.65 15.65
C ALA A 14 -26.68 -25.77 15.45
N PRO A 15 -25.65 -25.89 16.31
CA PRO A 15 -24.38 -25.22 16.07
C PRO A 15 -23.88 -25.64 14.67
N PRO A 16 -23.33 -24.71 13.87
CA PRO A 16 -22.80 -25.07 12.57
C PRO A 16 -21.78 -26.20 12.76
N PRO A 17 -21.75 -27.21 11.86
CA PRO A 17 -20.81 -28.31 11.97
C PRO A 17 -19.38 -27.75 12.04
N PHE A 18 -18.52 -28.39 12.83
CA PHE A 18 -17.08 -28.13 12.94
C PHE A 18 -16.35 -28.48 11.61
N GLY A 19 -16.76 -27.84 10.52
CA GLY A 19 -16.12 -27.90 9.22
C GLY A 19 -15.72 -26.48 8.81
N LEU A 20 -14.46 -26.30 8.43
CA LEU A 20 -14.00 -25.05 7.81
C LEU A 20 -14.80 -24.84 6.53
N SER A 21 -15.77 -23.92 6.56
CA SER A 21 -16.51 -23.54 5.34
C SER A 21 -15.52 -23.02 4.28
N VAL A 22 -15.81 -23.26 3.00
CA VAL A 22 -15.01 -22.72 1.88
C VAL A 22 -14.87 -21.18 2.00
N ARG A 23 -15.90 -20.51 2.53
CA ARG A 23 -15.89 -19.07 2.80
C ARG A 23 -14.90 -18.67 3.91
N SER A 24 -14.79 -19.45 4.99
CA SER A 24 -13.81 -19.21 6.06
C SER A 24 -12.39 -19.49 5.59
N LEU A 25 -12.19 -20.51 4.74
CA LEU A 25 -10.89 -20.79 4.12
C LEU A 25 -10.44 -19.63 3.21
N GLY A 26 -11.31 -19.15 2.32
CA GLY A 26 -10.98 -17.99 1.47
C GLY A 26 -10.74 -16.71 2.26
N THR A 27 -11.42 -16.53 3.39
CA THR A 27 -11.19 -15.40 4.31
C THR A 27 -9.81 -15.50 4.98
N GLY A 28 -9.47 -16.68 5.52
CA GLY A 28 -8.15 -16.93 6.11
C GLY A 28 -7.03 -16.76 5.09
N ALA A 29 -7.23 -17.23 3.86
CA ALA A 29 -6.25 -17.12 2.81
C ALA A 29 -5.99 -15.67 2.38
N LEU A 30 -7.05 -14.85 2.24
CA LEU A 30 -6.90 -13.42 1.95
C LEU A 30 -6.23 -12.66 3.10
N TRP A 31 -6.55 -13.01 4.35
CA TRP A 31 -5.90 -12.44 5.52
C TRP A 31 -4.41 -12.76 5.51
N LEU A 32 -4.07 -14.02 5.24
CA LEU A 32 -2.69 -14.50 5.20
C LEU A 32 -1.90 -13.84 4.07
N ALA A 33 -2.49 -13.62 2.90
CA ALA A 33 -1.87 -12.84 1.83
C ALA A 33 -1.48 -11.44 2.30
N ALA A 34 -2.42 -10.70 2.89
CA ALA A 34 -2.16 -9.35 3.38
C ALA A 34 -1.12 -9.35 4.51
N PHE A 35 -1.14 -10.34 5.40
CA PHE A 35 -0.16 -10.52 6.47
C PHE A 35 1.25 -10.79 5.93
N LEU A 36 1.38 -11.74 5.00
CA LEU A 36 2.67 -12.14 4.42
C LEU A 36 3.36 -11.02 3.64
N SER A 37 2.61 -10.01 3.18
CA SER A 37 3.17 -8.84 2.48
C SER A 37 4.22 -8.06 3.29
N ALA A 38 4.29 -8.28 4.61
CA ALA A 38 5.26 -7.67 5.50
C ALA A 38 6.61 -8.40 5.57
N PHE A 39 6.78 -9.58 4.96
CA PHE A 39 7.96 -10.43 5.12
C PHE A 39 8.67 -10.63 3.79
N VAL A 40 9.71 -9.81 3.54
CA VAL A 40 10.47 -9.71 2.28
C VAL A 40 11.96 -9.54 2.59
N ILE A 41 12.56 -10.53 3.25
CA ILE A 41 13.99 -10.48 3.57
C ILE A 41 14.83 -11.06 2.43
N GLU A 42 14.37 -12.17 1.86
CA GLU A 42 14.99 -12.85 0.71
C GLU A 42 13.94 -13.04 -0.37
N GLU A 43 14.33 -12.85 -1.63
CA GLU A 43 13.46 -13.04 -2.78
C GLU A 43 13.76 -14.39 -3.47
N PRO A 44 12.74 -15.16 -3.91
CA PRO A 44 11.31 -14.87 -3.78
C PRO A 44 10.83 -15.03 -2.33
N ALA A 45 10.16 -14.01 -1.80
CA ALA A 45 9.70 -14.03 -0.44
C ALA A 45 8.47 -14.95 -0.27
N PRO A 46 8.12 -15.33 0.98
CA PRO A 46 6.96 -16.17 1.24
C PRO A 46 5.66 -15.62 0.64
N TYR A 47 5.53 -14.30 0.54
CA TYR A 47 4.40 -13.63 -0.08
C TYR A 47 4.25 -13.98 -1.57
N GLU A 48 5.35 -14.00 -2.33
CA GLU A 48 5.35 -14.23 -3.78
C GLU A 48 4.84 -15.62 -4.10
N LEU A 49 5.45 -16.63 -3.48
CA LEU A 49 5.07 -18.03 -3.65
C LEU A 49 3.61 -18.25 -3.24
N TYR A 50 3.22 -17.66 -2.11
CA TYR A 50 1.85 -17.73 -1.62
C TYR A 50 0.86 -17.07 -2.60
N MET A 51 1.14 -15.86 -3.07
CA MET A 51 0.25 -15.11 -3.97
C MET A 51 0.11 -15.77 -5.34
N VAL A 52 1.17 -16.39 -5.88
CA VAL A 52 1.08 -17.17 -7.12
C VAL A 52 0.12 -18.34 -6.93
N ALA A 53 0.36 -19.19 -5.92
CA ALA A 53 -0.51 -20.33 -5.62
C ALA A 53 -1.95 -19.89 -5.37
N LEU A 54 -2.12 -18.82 -4.59
CA LEU A 54 -3.40 -18.28 -4.20
C LEU A 54 -4.19 -17.74 -5.41
N THR A 55 -3.51 -17.06 -6.33
CA THR A 55 -4.11 -16.56 -7.57
C THR A 55 -4.57 -17.70 -8.47
N VAL A 56 -3.74 -18.75 -8.63
CA VAL A 56 -4.09 -19.94 -9.43
C VAL A 56 -5.31 -20.64 -8.83
N ILE A 57 -5.33 -20.86 -7.52
CA ILE A 57 -6.48 -21.47 -6.83
C ILE A 57 -7.74 -20.61 -7.01
N TRP A 58 -7.64 -19.29 -6.86
CA TRP A 58 -8.82 -18.43 -7.03
C TRP A 58 -9.32 -18.39 -8.47
N LEU A 59 -8.43 -18.41 -9.46
CA LEU A 59 -8.81 -18.55 -10.87
C LEU A 59 -9.56 -19.86 -11.11
N ALA A 60 -9.06 -20.98 -10.57
CA ALA A 60 -9.74 -22.28 -10.63
C ALA A 60 -11.10 -22.27 -9.91
N CYS A 61 -11.24 -21.50 -8.83
CA CYS A 61 -12.51 -21.28 -8.12
C CYS A 61 -13.41 -20.20 -8.74
N GLY A 62 -13.10 -19.69 -9.94
CA GLY A 62 -13.97 -18.78 -10.69
C GLY A 62 -13.78 -17.29 -10.37
N LEU A 63 -12.53 -16.85 -10.16
CA LEU A 63 -12.19 -15.41 -10.06
C LEU A 63 -12.77 -14.63 -11.25
N LYS A 64 -13.61 -13.64 -10.97
CA LYS A 64 -14.31 -12.87 -12.00
C LYS A 64 -13.49 -11.66 -12.42
N LEU A 65 -12.92 -11.70 -13.61
CA LEU A 65 -12.39 -10.50 -14.27
C LEU A 65 -13.55 -9.68 -14.82
N ARG A 66 -13.65 -8.42 -14.37
CA ARG A 66 -14.78 -7.55 -14.70
C ARG A 66 -14.32 -6.34 -15.50
N ARG A 67 -15.14 -5.92 -16.45
CA ARG A 67 -14.87 -4.75 -17.31
C ARG A 67 -14.68 -3.44 -16.53
N GLU A 68 -15.24 -3.34 -15.34
CA GLU A 68 -15.22 -2.14 -14.51
C GLU A 68 -13.79 -1.74 -14.06
N PHE A 69 -12.88 -2.72 -13.99
CA PHE A 69 -11.45 -2.54 -13.73
C PHE A 69 -10.56 -2.97 -14.92
N ALA A 70 -11.13 -3.10 -16.12
CA ALA A 70 -10.35 -3.39 -17.33
C ALA A 70 -9.19 -2.42 -17.59
N PRO A 71 -9.28 -1.10 -17.29
CA PRO A 71 -8.15 -0.20 -17.47
C PRO A 71 -6.90 -0.64 -16.69
N LEU A 72 -7.06 -1.16 -15.46
CA LEU A 72 -5.95 -1.72 -14.69
C LEU A 72 -5.32 -2.91 -15.44
N ILE A 73 -6.14 -3.86 -15.89
CA ILE A 73 -5.65 -5.05 -16.59
C ILE A 73 -4.88 -4.63 -17.84
N VAL A 74 -5.50 -3.83 -18.71
CA VAL A 74 -4.91 -3.44 -19.99
C VAL A 74 -3.59 -2.69 -19.78
N LEU A 75 -3.58 -1.66 -18.93
CA LEU A 75 -2.39 -0.84 -18.74
C LEU A 75 -1.27 -1.58 -18.03
N MET A 76 -1.58 -2.47 -17.08
CA MET A 76 -0.56 -3.31 -16.45
C MET A 76 0.01 -4.34 -17.43
N MET A 77 -0.82 -4.93 -18.30
CA MET A 77 -0.33 -5.83 -19.34
C MET A 77 0.53 -5.11 -20.38
N VAL A 78 0.17 -3.88 -20.78
CA VAL A 78 0.98 -3.05 -21.68
C VAL A 78 2.30 -2.65 -21.01
N PHE A 79 2.27 -2.30 -19.72
CA PHE A 79 3.46 -2.01 -18.94
C PHE A 79 4.43 -3.20 -18.90
N THR A 80 3.93 -4.39 -18.54
CA THR A 80 4.73 -5.62 -18.51
C THR A 80 5.21 -6.03 -19.91
N ALA A 81 4.39 -5.85 -20.95
CA ALA A 81 4.80 -6.10 -22.33
C ALA A 81 5.94 -5.17 -22.76
N GLY A 82 5.96 -3.92 -22.27
CA GLY A 82 7.06 -2.98 -22.51
C GLY A 82 8.37 -3.47 -21.89
N GLY A 83 8.30 -3.96 -20.65
CA GLY A 83 9.43 -4.58 -19.97
C GLY A 83 9.94 -5.84 -20.67
N LEU A 84 9.04 -6.70 -21.16
CA LEU A 84 9.43 -7.88 -21.95
C LEU A 84 10.07 -7.49 -23.29
N ALA A 85 9.55 -6.44 -23.93
CA ALA A 85 10.10 -5.93 -25.18
C ALA A 85 11.49 -5.28 -25.01
N SER A 86 11.82 -4.81 -23.81
CA SER A 86 13.14 -4.21 -23.51
C SER A 86 14.21 -5.25 -23.14
N VAL A 87 13.84 -6.48 -22.76
CA VAL A 87 14.78 -7.55 -22.36
C VAL A 87 15.92 -7.78 -23.36
N PRO A 88 15.69 -7.85 -24.69
CA PRO A 88 16.76 -8.10 -25.65
C PRO A 88 17.83 -7.01 -25.72
N PHE A 89 17.56 -5.83 -25.15
CA PHE A 89 18.50 -4.70 -25.14
C PHE A 89 19.39 -4.68 -23.88
N ALA A 90 19.08 -5.52 -22.89
CA ALA A 90 19.89 -5.65 -21.69
C ALA A 90 21.18 -6.45 -21.97
N GLU A 91 22.28 -6.07 -21.34
CA GLU A 91 23.53 -6.83 -21.40
C GLU A 91 23.38 -8.18 -20.71
N ASP A 92 22.69 -8.20 -19.56
CA ASP A 92 22.35 -9.44 -18.85
C ASP A 92 20.89 -9.82 -19.12
N PHE A 93 20.72 -10.79 -20.03
CA PHE A 93 19.41 -11.31 -20.39
C PHE A 93 18.69 -11.97 -19.19
N GLY A 94 19.42 -12.67 -18.33
CA GLY A 94 18.85 -13.41 -17.20
C GLY A 94 18.26 -12.48 -16.16
N ASP A 95 19.02 -11.46 -15.76
CA ASP A 95 18.58 -10.44 -14.81
C ASP A 95 17.40 -9.64 -15.38
N ALA A 96 17.46 -9.23 -16.64
CA ALA A 96 16.39 -8.47 -17.27
C ALA A 96 15.08 -9.28 -17.41
N LEU A 97 15.19 -10.57 -17.75
CA LEU A 97 14.04 -11.45 -17.81
C LEU A 97 13.43 -11.67 -16.41
N MET A 98 14.25 -11.84 -15.37
CA MET A 98 13.79 -11.95 -13.99
C MET A 98 13.06 -10.67 -13.55
N TYR A 99 13.62 -9.51 -13.88
CA TYR A 99 13.01 -8.21 -13.59
C TYR A 99 11.62 -8.04 -14.25
N ALA A 100 11.51 -8.43 -15.52
CA ALA A 100 10.23 -8.45 -16.22
C ALA A 100 9.23 -9.46 -15.60
N ALA A 101 9.72 -10.61 -15.15
CA ALA A 101 8.90 -11.62 -14.46
C ALA A 101 8.36 -11.10 -13.12
N VAL A 102 9.18 -10.40 -12.32
CA VAL A 102 8.72 -9.76 -11.07
C VAL A 102 7.69 -8.66 -11.39
N SER A 103 7.92 -7.85 -12.41
CA SER A 103 6.94 -6.85 -12.88
C SER A 103 5.60 -7.50 -13.28
N GLY A 104 5.64 -8.65 -13.96
CA GLY A 104 4.46 -9.45 -14.29
C GLY A 104 3.74 -9.99 -13.05
N PHE A 105 4.48 -10.52 -12.06
CA PHE A 105 3.91 -10.95 -10.78
C PHE A 105 3.20 -9.81 -10.04
N LEU A 106 3.81 -8.62 -10.03
CA LEU A 106 3.24 -7.43 -9.40
C LEU A 106 1.95 -6.98 -10.09
N ALA A 107 1.93 -6.99 -11.43
CA ALA A 107 0.72 -6.74 -12.22
C ALA A 107 -0.41 -7.74 -11.89
N ILE A 108 -0.10 -9.04 -11.84
CA ILE A 108 -1.04 -10.10 -11.46
C ILE A 108 -1.58 -9.86 -10.04
N THR A 109 -0.71 -9.48 -9.11
CA THR A 109 -1.09 -9.14 -7.73
C THR A 109 -2.08 -7.97 -7.67
N ALA A 110 -1.85 -6.91 -8.44
CA ALA A 110 -2.80 -5.79 -8.53
C ALA A 110 -4.16 -6.24 -9.07
N ILE A 111 -4.18 -7.03 -10.14
CA ILE A 111 -5.40 -7.57 -10.75
C ILE A 111 -6.15 -8.47 -9.77
N PHE A 112 -5.43 -9.30 -9.02
CA PHE A 112 -6.00 -10.17 -7.99
C PHE A 112 -6.77 -9.36 -6.93
N TYR A 113 -6.16 -8.35 -6.32
CA TYR A 113 -6.84 -7.53 -5.31
C TYR A 113 -8.04 -6.76 -5.89
N ALA A 114 -7.93 -6.28 -7.14
CA ALA A 114 -9.04 -5.64 -7.82
C ALA A 114 -10.22 -6.59 -8.02
N ALA A 115 -9.96 -7.82 -8.49
CA ALA A 115 -11.00 -8.83 -8.66
C ALA A 115 -11.67 -9.19 -7.33
N ILE A 116 -10.88 -9.43 -6.27
CA ILE A 116 -11.39 -9.82 -4.95
C ILE A 116 -12.28 -8.74 -4.32
N LEU A 117 -11.90 -7.46 -4.38
CA LEU A 117 -12.68 -6.37 -3.82
C LEU A 117 -13.86 -5.95 -4.69
N SER A 118 -13.75 -6.06 -6.02
CA SER A 118 -14.88 -5.79 -6.91
C SER A 118 -16.04 -6.76 -6.68
N ASP A 119 -15.73 -7.99 -6.25
CA ASP A 119 -16.71 -9.03 -5.96
C ASP A 119 -17.35 -8.86 -4.58
N ASN A 120 -16.55 -8.58 -3.56
CA ASN A 120 -17.05 -8.25 -2.24
C ASN A 120 -16.16 -7.17 -1.57
N PRO A 121 -16.58 -5.90 -1.54
CA PRO A 121 -15.80 -4.81 -0.96
C PRO A 121 -15.64 -4.91 0.56
N GLU A 122 -16.48 -5.69 1.28
CA GLU A 122 -16.30 -5.92 2.71
C GLU A 122 -15.01 -6.69 3.04
N ARG A 123 -14.45 -7.40 2.05
CA ARG A 123 -13.15 -8.06 2.20
C ARG A 123 -12.01 -7.08 2.48
N SER A 124 -12.20 -5.77 2.27
CA SER A 124 -11.24 -4.75 2.69
C SER A 124 -10.91 -4.83 4.18
N ARG A 125 -11.88 -5.22 5.03
CA ARG A 125 -11.66 -5.40 6.48
C ARG A 125 -10.74 -6.57 6.80
N ILE A 126 -10.75 -7.61 5.95
CA ILE A 126 -9.89 -8.79 6.10
C ILE A 126 -8.45 -8.39 5.75
N ILE A 127 -8.28 -7.71 4.61
CA ILE A 127 -6.99 -7.18 4.14
C ILE A 127 -6.40 -6.20 5.16
N GLU A 128 -7.20 -5.24 5.63
CA GLU A 128 -6.82 -4.26 6.65
C GLU A 128 -6.25 -4.94 7.91
N ARG A 129 -6.92 -5.98 8.41
CA ARG A 129 -6.47 -6.69 9.61
C ARG A 129 -5.15 -7.44 9.39
N GLY A 130 -5.03 -8.18 8.28
CA GLY A 130 -3.80 -8.91 7.96
C GLY A 130 -2.62 -7.97 7.79
N TYR A 131 -2.83 -6.88 7.03
CA TYR A 131 -1.82 -5.87 6.77
C TYR A 131 -1.37 -5.15 8.06
N ILE A 132 -2.30 -4.69 8.90
CA ILE A 132 -1.94 -4.02 10.16
C ILE A 132 -1.11 -4.95 11.06
N ILE A 133 -1.52 -6.21 11.21
CA ILE A 133 -0.82 -7.15 12.09
C ILE A 133 0.57 -7.45 11.54
N GLY A 134 0.70 -7.73 10.23
CA GLY A 134 2.00 -7.94 9.59
C GLY A 134 2.92 -6.73 9.74
N ALA A 135 2.40 -5.52 9.55
CA ALA A 135 3.15 -4.28 9.70
C ALA A 135 3.61 -4.01 11.14
N VAL A 136 2.78 -4.28 12.14
CA VAL A 136 3.17 -4.16 13.55
C VAL A 136 4.31 -5.13 13.89
N ILE A 137 4.23 -6.37 13.42
CA ILE A 137 5.29 -7.37 13.63
C ILE A 137 6.59 -6.94 12.93
N ALA A 138 6.51 -6.52 11.66
CA ALA A 138 7.67 -6.02 10.94
C ALA A 138 8.31 -4.81 11.63
N ALA A 139 7.49 -3.89 12.16
CA ALA A 139 7.96 -2.73 12.91
C ALA A 139 8.63 -3.12 14.23
N LEU A 140 8.08 -4.10 14.96
CA LEU A 140 8.70 -4.63 16.17
C LEU A 140 10.07 -5.25 15.88
N PHE A 141 10.21 -6.03 14.80
CA PHE A 141 11.51 -6.54 14.37
C PHE A 141 12.49 -5.42 14.02
N GLY A 142 12.02 -4.38 13.32
CA GLY A 142 12.85 -3.22 12.97
C GLY A 142 13.33 -2.46 14.21
N ILE A 143 12.46 -2.24 15.20
CA ILE A 143 12.80 -1.60 16.47
C ILE A 143 13.79 -2.47 17.26
N ALA A 144 13.51 -3.78 17.35
CA ALA A 144 14.37 -4.70 18.08
C ALA A 144 15.77 -4.82 17.45
N GLY A 145 15.85 -4.80 16.13
CA GLY A 145 17.10 -4.72 15.38
C GLY A 145 17.87 -3.43 15.64
N TYR A 146 17.19 -2.28 15.55
CA TYR A 146 17.82 -0.98 15.73
C TYR A 146 18.48 -0.83 17.12
N PHE A 147 17.84 -1.34 18.17
CA PHE A 147 18.37 -1.29 19.54
C PHE A 147 19.20 -2.51 19.93
N ASN A 148 19.49 -3.43 19.00
CA ASN A 148 20.23 -4.67 19.27
C ASN A 148 19.70 -5.45 20.50
N LEU A 149 18.37 -5.62 20.59
CA LEU A 149 17.72 -6.16 21.81
C LEU A 149 18.02 -7.64 22.09
N PHE A 150 18.55 -8.38 21.12
CA PHE A 150 18.94 -9.79 21.26
C PHE A 150 20.10 -10.13 20.31
N PRO A 151 20.87 -11.22 20.56
CA PRO A 151 21.94 -11.64 19.65
C PRO A 151 21.39 -11.96 18.24
N GLY A 152 21.97 -11.37 17.20
CA GLY A 152 21.51 -11.51 15.81
C GLY A 152 20.43 -10.51 15.38
N ALA A 153 20.05 -9.57 16.25
CA ALA A 153 19.04 -8.55 15.93
C ALA A 153 19.47 -7.62 14.79
N GLU A 154 20.78 -7.47 14.55
CA GLU A 154 21.36 -6.73 13.41
C GLU A 154 20.85 -7.22 12.05
N TYR A 155 20.32 -8.45 11.96
CA TYR A 155 19.67 -8.95 10.76
C TYR A 155 18.47 -8.10 10.31
N PHE A 156 17.84 -7.37 11.24
CA PHE A 156 16.69 -6.49 10.99
C PHE A 156 17.08 -5.02 10.78
N THR A 157 18.37 -4.73 10.61
CA THR A 157 18.89 -3.41 10.23
C THR A 157 19.68 -3.47 8.93
N ARG A 158 19.85 -2.32 8.27
CA ARG A 158 20.77 -2.13 7.14
C ARG A 158 21.23 -0.69 7.12
N PHE A 159 22.55 -0.47 7.02
CA PHE A 159 23.16 0.85 7.13
C PHE A 159 22.75 1.56 8.43
N ASP A 160 22.73 0.82 9.55
CA ASP A 160 22.31 1.30 10.88
C ASP A 160 20.89 1.87 10.94
N ARG A 161 20.02 1.46 10.01
CA ARG A 161 18.61 1.86 9.93
C ARG A 161 17.71 0.65 10.11
N ALA A 162 16.57 0.83 10.76
CA ALA A 162 15.57 -0.22 10.88
C ALA A 162 15.03 -0.59 9.48
N ARG A 163 15.15 -1.88 9.11
CA ARG A 163 14.50 -2.44 7.91
C ARG A 163 13.42 -3.46 8.26
N GLY A 164 13.38 -3.92 9.51
CA GLY A 164 12.48 -4.99 9.93
C GLY A 164 12.63 -6.21 9.03
N THR A 165 11.51 -6.80 8.64
CA THR A 165 11.47 -7.97 7.77
C THR A 165 11.53 -7.62 6.27
N PHE A 166 12.20 -6.52 5.89
CA PHE A 166 12.38 -6.07 4.50
C PHE A 166 13.84 -5.96 4.10
N GLN A 167 14.14 -6.02 2.80
CA GLN A 167 15.48 -5.80 2.24
C GLN A 167 16.06 -4.40 2.45
N ASP A 168 15.23 -3.37 2.34
CA ASP A 168 15.65 -1.97 2.37
C ASP A 168 14.76 -1.15 3.34
N PRO A 169 15.35 -0.38 4.28
CA PRO A 169 14.65 0.63 5.07
C PRO A 169 13.76 1.59 4.26
N ASN A 170 14.12 1.90 3.02
CA ASN A 170 13.38 2.76 2.11
C ASN A 170 12.08 2.12 1.61
N VAL A 171 11.95 0.79 1.64
CA VAL A 171 10.72 0.06 1.31
C VAL A 171 9.92 -0.23 2.58
N PHE A 172 10.61 -0.60 3.66
CA PHE A 172 10.03 -0.84 4.99
C PHE A 172 9.24 0.37 5.51
N GLY A 173 9.85 1.57 5.53
CA GLY A 173 9.21 2.76 6.07
C GLY A 173 7.88 3.10 5.38
N PRO A 174 7.83 3.25 4.04
CA PRO A 174 6.60 3.55 3.31
C PRO A 174 5.53 2.45 3.41
N PHE A 175 5.93 1.18 3.49
CA PHE A 175 5.02 0.06 3.70
C PHE A 175 4.18 0.21 4.99
N LEU A 176 4.76 0.74 6.07
CA LEU A 176 4.08 0.95 7.35
C LEU A 176 3.06 2.10 7.32
N VAL A 177 3.07 2.96 6.29
CA VAL A 177 2.26 4.18 6.28
C VAL A 177 0.76 3.88 6.13
N LEU A 178 0.36 2.93 5.28
CA LEU A 178 -1.07 2.56 5.17
C LEU A 178 -1.64 1.99 6.47
N PRO A 179 -1.01 0.98 7.11
CA PRO A 179 -1.38 0.53 8.45
C PRO A 179 -1.52 1.67 9.46
N THR A 180 -0.56 2.60 9.46
CA THR A 180 -0.56 3.77 10.34
C THR A 180 -1.79 4.63 10.11
N LEU A 181 -2.10 4.96 8.86
CA LEU A 181 -3.27 5.77 8.50
C LEU A 181 -4.60 5.08 8.80
N LEU A 182 -4.67 3.76 8.63
CA LEU A 182 -5.86 2.99 8.98
C LEU A 182 -6.13 3.03 10.49
N LEU A 183 -5.08 2.98 11.33
CA LEU A 183 -5.20 3.16 12.78
C LEU A 183 -5.58 4.60 13.17
N ILE A 184 -4.93 5.60 12.57
CA ILE A 184 -5.28 7.02 12.79
C ILE A 184 -6.74 7.27 12.42
N GLN A 185 -7.22 6.68 11.32
CA GLN A 185 -8.60 6.86 10.90
C GLN A 185 -9.62 6.30 11.90
N ARG A 186 -9.30 5.20 12.59
CA ARG A 186 -10.14 4.68 13.69
C ARG A 186 -10.24 5.70 14.84
N LEU A 187 -9.14 6.39 15.16
CA LEU A 187 -9.12 7.46 16.18
C LEU A 187 -9.92 8.70 15.74
N LEU A 188 -9.82 9.10 14.46
CA LEU A 188 -10.53 10.28 13.95
C LEU A 188 -12.05 10.08 13.91
N ARG A 189 -12.52 8.87 13.55
CA ARG A 189 -13.96 8.58 13.38
C ARG A 189 -14.63 8.07 14.65
N GLY A 190 -13.97 7.21 15.42
CA GLY A 190 -14.55 6.56 16.58
C GLY A 190 -14.54 7.42 17.86
N PRO A 191 -15.16 6.95 18.96
CA PRO A 191 -14.98 7.55 20.28
C PRO A 191 -13.54 7.36 20.76
N THR A 192 -12.86 8.43 21.17
CA THR A 192 -11.43 8.39 21.54
C THR A 192 -11.14 7.37 22.64
N LEU A 193 -11.91 7.38 23.73
CA LEU A 193 -11.71 6.49 24.88
C LEU A 193 -11.85 5.01 24.51
N ARG A 194 -12.78 4.67 23.61
CA ARG A 194 -12.98 3.28 23.16
C ARG A 194 -11.84 2.78 22.27
N ASN A 195 -11.11 3.70 21.65
CA ASN A 195 -10.02 3.39 20.71
C ASN A 195 -8.63 3.60 21.31
N LEU A 196 -8.49 3.77 22.64
CA LEU A 196 -7.16 3.91 23.27
C LEU A 196 -6.25 2.70 23.02
N HIS A 197 -6.80 1.51 22.85
CA HIS A 197 -6.06 0.31 22.48
C HIS A 197 -5.33 0.43 21.13
N VAL A 198 -5.72 1.37 20.27
CA VAL A 198 -5.07 1.67 18.98
C VAL A 198 -3.75 2.42 19.17
N LEU A 199 -3.57 3.12 20.30
CA LEU A 199 -2.36 3.92 20.54
C LEU A 199 -1.10 3.07 20.60
N LEU A 200 -1.15 1.88 21.19
CA LEU A 200 0.01 0.99 21.27
C LEU A 200 0.54 0.56 19.89
N PRO A 201 -0.26 -0.08 19.00
CA PRO A 201 0.22 -0.42 17.66
C PRO A 201 0.54 0.82 16.83
N LEU A 202 -0.15 1.95 17.04
CA LEU A 202 0.18 3.20 16.36
C LEU A 202 1.57 3.72 16.76
N SER A 203 1.94 3.70 18.04
CA SER A 203 3.26 4.08 18.52
C SER A 203 4.36 3.20 17.94
N ILE A 204 4.13 1.89 17.87
CA ILE A 204 5.07 0.92 17.28
C ILE A 204 5.31 1.26 15.80
N LEU A 205 4.25 1.51 15.03
CA LEU A 205 4.37 1.84 13.61
C LEU A 205 5.06 3.19 13.40
N LEU A 206 4.70 4.23 14.16
CA LEU A 206 5.32 5.55 14.07
C LEU A 206 6.81 5.48 14.41
N LEU A 207 7.18 4.74 15.46
CA LEU A 207 8.57 4.53 15.84
C LEU A 207 9.33 3.74 14.76
N GLY A 208 8.73 2.68 14.21
CA GLY A 208 9.31 1.92 13.09
C GLY A 208 9.56 2.78 11.84
N ILE A 209 8.59 3.63 11.47
CA ILE A 209 8.75 4.60 10.36
C ILE A 209 9.88 5.57 10.67
N PHE A 210 9.95 6.09 11.90
CA PHE A 210 10.99 7.03 12.31
C PHE A 210 12.39 6.39 12.24
N LEU A 211 12.58 5.23 12.88
CA LEU A 211 13.84 4.49 12.93
C LEU A 211 14.26 3.90 11.58
N SER A 212 13.37 3.88 10.58
CA SER A 212 13.76 3.56 9.21
C SER A 212 14.68 4.63 8.60
N PHE A 213 14.70 5.85 9.14
CA PHE A 213 15.41 7.02 8.60
C PHE A 213 15.29 7.20 7.08
N SER A 214 14.12 6.79 6.54
CA SER A 214 13.75 7.01 5.14
C SER A 214 13.07 8.37 5.04
N ARG A 215 13.78 9.35 4.46
CA ARG A 215 13.21 10.67 4.13
C ARG A 215 11.92 10.52 3.32
N GLY A 216 11.90 9.55 2.40
CA GLY A 216 10.73 9.18 1.63
C GLY A 216 9.57 8.72 2.50
N ALA A 217 9.80 7.83 3.47
CA ALA A 217 8.76 7.36 4.39
C ALA A 217 8.17 8.49 5.23
N TRP A 218 9.01 9.38 5.75
CA TRP A 218 8.55 10.55 6.50
C TRP A 218 7.70 11.49 5.64
N GLY A 219 8.14 11.74 4.40
CA GLY A 219 7.39 12.52 3.42
C GLY A 219 6.03 11.88 3.08
N VAL A 220 5.99 10.58 2.83
CA VAL A 220 4.74 9.84 2.55
C VAL A 220 3.81 9.87 3.75
N LEU A 221 4.31 9.65 4.97
CA LEU A 221 3.52 9.74 6.20
C LEU A 221 2.91 11.14 6.35
N LEU A 222 3.73 12.19 6.23
CA LEU A 222 3.27 13.57 6.37
C LEU A 222 2.22 13.94 5.30
N ALA A 223 2.53 13.70 4.03
CA ALA A 223 1.63 14.04 2.91
C ALA A 223 0.30 13.29 3.00
N SER A 224 0.35 11.99 3.29
CA SER A 224 -0.85 11.16 3.41
C SER A 224 -1.66 11.51 4.66
N LEU A 225 -1.03 11.81 5.79
CA LEU A 225 -1.71 12.27 7.01
C LEU A 225 -2.42 13.61 6.77
N MET A 226 -1.73 14.58 6.15
CA MET A 226 -2.31 15.89 5.82
C MET A 226 -3.50 15.75 4.88
N LEU A 227 -3.39 14.91 3.84
CA LEU A 227 -4.47 14.66 2.91
C LEU A 227 -5.66 13.97 3.60
N LEU A 228 -5.42 12.91 4.37
CA LEU A 228 -6.46 12.20 5.11
C LEU A 228 -7.18 13.11 6.11
N TYR A 229 -6.43 13.91 6.87
CA TYR A 229 -6.95 14.85 7.86
C TYR A 229 -7.78 15.95 7.21
N THR A 230 -7.30 16.51 6.10
CA THR A 230 -8.03 17.51 5.30
C THR A 230 -9.34 16.92 4.78
N ILE A 231 -9.32 15.69 4.26
CA ILE A 231 -10.55 14.99 3.82
C ILE A 231 -11.53 14.84 4.98
N GLN A 232 -11.10 14.45 6.20
CA GLN A 232 -12.02 14.36 7.34
C GLN A 232 -12.61 15.73 7.71
N LEU A 233 -11.79 16.78 7.77
CA LEU A 233 -12.25 18.12 8.13
C LEU A 233 -13.25 18.71 7.12
N VAL A 234 -13.04 18.46 5.83
CA VAL A 234 -13.92 18.96 4.76
C VAL A 234 -15.23 18.17 4.71
N THR A 235 -15.19 16.87 5.01
CA THR A 235 -16.37 16.01 4.95
C THR A 235 -17.23 16.02 6.23
N GLU A 236 -16.69 16.45 7.37
CA GLU A 236 -17.43 16.51 8.64
C GLU A 236 -18.28 17.79 8.73
N GLN A 237 -19.60 17.60 8.72
CA GLN A 237 -20.57 18.70 8.76
C GLN A 237 -20.93 19.12 10.20
N ASN A 238 -20.71 18.26 11.19
CA ASN A 238 -21.05 18.57 12.58
C ASN A 238 -19.94 19.39 13.26
N LEU A 239 -20.27 20.59 13.75
CA LEU A 239 -19.32 21.51 14.40
C LEU A 239 -18.61 20.90 15.62
N ALA A 240 -19.34 20.16 16.48
CA ALA A 240 -18.75 19.52 17.65
C ALA A 240 -17.76 18.42 17.26
N ARG A 241 -18.10 17.61 16.24
CA ARG A 241 -17.18 16.61 15.69
C ARG A 241 -15.97 17.24 14.99
N ARG A 242 -16.17 18.35 14.28
CA ARG A 242 -15.08 19.11 13.66
C ARG A 242 -14.14 19.71 14.71
N GLY A 243 -14.66 20.28 15.79
CA GLY A 243 -13.88 20.72 16.94
C GLY A 243 -13.10 19.58 17.60
N ARG A 244 -13.73 18.40 17.74
CA ARG A 244 -13.03 17.18 18.19
C ARG A 244 -11.88 16.78 17.26
N LEU A 245 -12.06 16.86 15.94
CA LEU A 245 -10.98 16.57 14.98
C LEU A 245 -9.80 17.54 15.14
N ILE A 246 -10.08 18.83 15.39
CA ILE A 246 -9.04 19.84 15.69
C ILE A 246 -8.27 19.45 16.95
N LEU A 247 -8.97 19.11 18.04
CA LEU A 247 -8.35 18.70 19.29
C LEU A 247 -7.50 17.42 19.13
N ILE A 248 -8.01 16.41 18.41
CA ILE A 248 -7.25 15.19 18.10
C ILE A 248 -6.03 15.52 17.24
N GLY A 249 -6.15 16.44 16.29
CA GLY A 249 -5.03 16.92 15.47
C GLY A 249 -3.94 17.57 16.32
N MET A 250 -4.30 18.50 17.19
CA MET A 250 -3.37 19.15 18.13
C MET A 250 -2.71 18.15 19.08
N ALA A 251 -3.50 17.23 19.65
CA ALA A 251 -2.99 16.17 20.51
C ALA A 251 -2.05 15.23 19.75
N GLY A 252 -2.33 14.93 18.48
CA GLY A 252 -1.47 14.14 17.61
C GLY A 252 -0.13 14.81 17.34
N VAL A 253 -0.13 16.11 17.04
CA VAL A 253 1.11 16.90 16.87
C VAL A 253 1.93 16.89 18.16
N PHE A 254 1.30 17.14 19.30
CA PHE A 254 1.95 17.08 20.61
C PHE A 254 2.53 15.68 20.90
N PHE A 255 1.78 14.62 20.60
CA PHE A 255 2.21 13.24 20.79
C PHE A 255 3.40 12.88 19.90
N CYS A 256 3.39 13.29 18.62
CA CYS A 256 4.54 13.10 17.72
C CYS A 256 5.77 13.86 18.21
N ALA A 257 5.61 15.10 18.70
CA ALA A 257 6.70 15.87 19.27
C ALA A 257 7.29 15.17 20.50
N LEU A 258 6.44 14.66 21.41
CA LEU A 258 6.89 13.89 22.57
C LEU A 258 7.65 12.63 22.17
N LEU A 259 7.13 11.86 21.21
CA LEU A 259 7.79 10.66 20.69
C LEU A 259 9.14 11.01 20.08
N MET A 260 9.24 12.09 19.31
CA MET A 260 10.51 12.58 18.76
C MET A 260 11.48 13.02 19.86
N THR A 261 11.03 13.74 20.89
CA THR A 261 11.89 14.15 22.01
C THR A 261 12.46 12.94 22.74
N VAL A 262 11.64 11.91 23.00
CA VAL A 262 12.10 10.66 23.61
C VAL A 262 13.04 9.91 22.67
N ALA A 263 12.78 9.87 21.37
CA ALA A 263 13.67 9.18 20.43
C ALA A 263 15.02 9.90 20.31
N LEU A 264 15.03 11.23 20.24
CA LEU A 264 16.24 12.05 20.12
C LEU A 264 17.03 12.15 21.42
N SER A 265 16.53 11.67 22.56
CA SER A 265 17.34 11.57 23.78
C SER A 265 18.39 10.46 23.70
N PHE A 266 18.31 9.57 22.71
CA PHE A 266 19.33 8.56 22.42
C PHE A 266 20.35 9.11 21.42
N GLU A 267 21.63 9.11 21.78
CA GLU A 267 22.73 9.68 20.98
C GLU A 267 22.78 9.08 19.55
N ALA A 268 22.71 7.76 19.43
CA ALA A 268 22.68 7.07 18.13
C ALA A 268 21.53 7.52 17.21
N VAL A 269 20.37 7.85 17.80
CA VAL A 269 19.20 8.34 17.05
C VAL A 269 19.40 9.79 16.62
N SER A 270 19.94 10.62 17.50
CA SER A 270 20.25 12.03 17.22
C SER A 270 21.31 12.19 16.12
N ASP A 271 22.37 11.38 16.16
CA ASP A 271 23.43 11.39 15.15
C ASP A 271 22.90 10.98 13.78
N MET A 272 22.13 9.90 13.71
CA MET A 272 21.50 9.48 12.46
C MET A 272 20.49 10.52 11.95
N PHE A 273 19.70 11.12 12.84
CA PHE A 273 18.77 12.18 12.49
C PHE A 273 19.49 13.39 11.87
N SER A 274 20.57 13.86 12.48
CA SER A 274 21.32 15.03 12.00
C SER A 274 22.03 14.79 10.67
N GLN A 275 22.45 13.56 10.37
CA GLN A 275 22.95 13.16 9.05
C GLN A 275 21.84 13.16 7.98
N ARG A 276 20.66 12.64 8.32
CA ARG A 276 19.57 12.39 7.37
C ARG A 276 18.60 13.55 7.20
N ALA A 277 18.52 14.49 8.16
CA ALA A 277 17.62 15.64 8.12
C ALA A 277 18.08 16.78 7.18
N ARG A 278 19.11 16.56 6.35
CA ARG A 278 19.56 17.54 5.36
C ARG A 278 18.68 17.51 4.11
N LEU A 279 18.35 18.70 3.60
CA LEU A 279 17.49 18.90 2.43
C LEU A 279 18.09 18.26 1.17
N VAL A 280 19.39 18.51 0.92
CA VAL A 280 20.17 17.94 -0.17
C VAL A 280 21.25 17.06 0.43
N GLN A 281 21.42 15.86 -0.12
CA GLN A 281 22.54 14.98 0.22
C GLN A 281 23.60 15.04 -0.88
N ASP A 282 24.83 14.63 -0.57
CA ASP A 282 25.95 14.75 -1.51
C ASP A 282 25.72 13.94 -2.80
N TYR A 283 24.98 12.83 -2.72
CA TYR A 283 24.58 12.01 -3.86
C TYR A 283 23.48 12.65 -4.74
N ASP A 284 22.78 13.67 -4.24
CA ASP A 284 21.75 14.38 -4.99
C ASP A 284 22.38 15.43 -5.94
N GLY A 285 23.39 16.18 -5.47
CA GLY A 285 23.95 17.35 -6.16
C GLY A 285 25.31 17.17 -6.87
N GLY A 286 25.92 15.99 -6.81
CA GLY A 286 27.22 15.72 -7.46
C GLY A 286 27.18 15.80 -8.99
N ARG A 287 28.36 15.78 -9.64
CA ARG A 287 28.51 15.86 -11.12
C ARG A 287 27.72 14.78 -11.89
N LEU A 288 27.60 13.58 -11.32
CA LEU A 288 26.73 12.49 -11.78
C LEU A 288 25.69 12.14 -10.70
N GLY A 289 25.33 13.11 -9.86
CA GLY A 289 24.29 12.96 -8.86
C GLY A 289 22.90 12.83 -9.50
N ARG A 290 21.91 12.57 -8.67
CA ARG A 290 20.52 12.30 -9.08
C ARG A 290 19.97 13.25 -10.15
N PHE A 291 20.13 14.56 -9.98
CA PHE A 291 19.57 15.54 -10.92
C PHE A 291 20.26 15.52 -12.29
N ALA A 292 21.56 15.22 -12.34
CA ALA A 292 22.27 15.04 -13.61
C ALA A 292 21.80 13.77 -14.33
N ARG A 293 21.56 12.68 -13.58
CA ARG A 293 21.01 11.43 -14.13
C ARG A 293 19.61 11.59 -14.67
N TYR A 294 18.77 12.47 -14.11
CA TYR A 294 17.49 12.81 -14.73
C TYR A 294 17.65 13.38 -16.13
N ALA A 295 18.52 14.38 -16.30
CA ALA A 295 18.75 15.01 -17.59
C ALA A 295 19.29 14.01 -18.64
N ILE A 296 20.26 13.18 -18.24
CA ILE A 296 20.81 12.13 -19.10
C ILE A 296 19.74 11.10 -19.47
N GLY A 297 18.97 10.63 -18.49
CA GLY A 297 17.90 9.68 -18.74
C GLY A 297 16.87 10.21 -19.74
N PHE A 298 16.44 11.48 -19.63
CA PHE A 298 15.51 12.05 -20.61
C PHE A 298 16.07 12.11 -22.03
N GLN A 299 17.39 12.25 -22.20
CA GLN A 299 18.04 12.16 -23.51
C GLN A 299 18.02 10.72 -24.02
N LEU A 300 18.41 9.75 -23.17
CA LEU A 300 18.41 8.33 -23.51
C LEU A 300 17.02 7.82 -23.89
N VAL A 301 15.97 8.32 -23.25
CA VAL A 301 14.59 7.97 -23.60
C VAL A 301 14.28 8.29 -25.06
N MET A 302 14.83 9.37 -25.62
CA MET A 302 14.60 9.73 -27.03
C MET A 302 15.40 8.85 -27.99
N GLU A 303 16.56 8.36 -27.57
CA GLU A 303 17.46 7.51 -28.37
C GLU A 303 17.02 6.04 -28.34
N HIS A 304 16.39 5.60 -27.25
CA HIS A 304 16.03 4.21 -26.98
C HIS A 304 14.51 4.05 -26.76
N PRO A 305 13.67 4.10 -27.82
CA PRO A 305 12.21 4.04 -27.68
C PRO A 305 11.68 2.71 -27.13
N LEU A 306 12.46 1.62 -27.25
CA LEU A 306 12.15 0.31 -26.66
C LEU A 306 12.77 0.11 -25.26
N GLY A 307 13.47 1.12 -24.74
CA GLY A 307 14.20 1.06 -23.48
C GLY A 307 15.64 0.55 -23.65
N LEU A 308 16.40 0.66 -22.57
CA LEU A 308 17.76 0.17 -22.42
C LEU A 308 17.80 -1.30 -22.00
N GLY A 309 16.69 -1.81 -21.47
CA GLY A 309 16.66 -3.06 -20.72
C GLY A 309 16.74 -2.80 -19.21
N ALA A 310 16.23 -3.74 -18.42
CA ALA A 310 16.16 -3.57 -16.98
C ALA A 310 17.55 -3.55 -16.32
N LEU A 311 17.69 -2.69 -15.30
CA LEU A 311 18.93 -2.50 -14.51
C LEU A 311 20.11 -1.85 -15.27
N GLU A 312 20.03 -1.71 -16.60
CA GLU A 312 21.13 -1.20 -17.42
C GLU A 312 21.48 0.26 -17.14
N PHE A 313 20.50 1.09 -16.79
CA PHE A 313 20.76 2.48 -16.38
C PHE A 313 21.66 2.52 -15.13
N GLY A 314 21.30 1.77 -14.09
CA GLY A 314 22.09 1.68 -12.86
C GLY A 314 23.49 1.11 -13.08
N LYS A 315 23.62 0.08 -13.93
CA LYS A 315 24.93 -0.49 -14.32
C LYS A 315 25.81 0.53 -15.03
N THR A 316 25.22 1.35 -15.90
CA THR A 316 25.94 2.35 -16.71
C THR A 316 26.38 3.56 -15.89
N PHE A 317 25.51 4.06 -15.00
CA PHE A 317 25.73 5.32 -14.27
C PHE A 317 26.10 5.14 -12.79
N GLY A 318 26.22 3.90 -12.31
CA GLY A 318 26.59 3.52 -10.94
C GLY A 318 25.45 3.56 -9.94
N GLU A 319 24.37 4.29 -10.24
CA GLU A 319 23.15 4.36 -9.45
C GLU A 319 21.93 4.48 -10.37
N ASP A 320 20.79 3.97 -9.91
CA ASP A 320 19.51 4.09 -10.62
C ASP A 320 19.06 5.56 -10.76
N GLU A 321 18.04 5.76 -11.61
CA GLU A 321 17.42 7.04 -11.86
C GLU A 321 16.91 7.66 -10.57
N HIS A 322 16.29 6.87 -9.68
CA HIS A 322 15.54 7.38 -8.53
C HIS A 322 14.42 8.31 -8.94
N ASN A 323 13.67 7.89 -9.96
CA ASN A 323 12.47 8.51 -10.48
C ASN A 323 11.74 7.45 -11.30
N VAL A 324 10.68 6.87 -10.74
CA VAL A 324 9.97 5.76 -11.37
C VAL A 324 9.38 6.13 -12.72
N TYR A 325 9.03 7.41 -12.93
CA TYR A 325 8.44 7.87 -14.18
C TYR A 325 9.47 7.86 -15.29
N LEU A 326 10.70 8.30 -15.00
CA LEU A 326 11.82 8.19 -15.92
C LEU A 326 12.24 6.72 -16.11
N LYS A 327 12.37 5.98 -15.00
CA LYS A 327 12.69 4.55 -15.00
C LYS A 327 11.72 3.73 -15.83
N ALA A 328 10.43 4.07 -15.81
CA ALA A 328 9.43 3.41 -16.63
C ALA A 328 9.73 3.54 -18.14
N PHE A 329 10.35 4.63 -18.60
CA PHE A 329 10.77 4.76 -20.00
C PHE A 329 12.10 4.07 -20.28
N THR A 330 13.11 4.25 -19.43
CA THR A 330 14.44 3.67 -19.63
C THR A 330 14.40 2.15 -19.52
N THR A 331 13.63 1.60 -18.59
CA THR A 331 13.55 0.16 -18.33
C THR A 331 12.48 -0.54 -19.16
N TYR A 332 11.32 0.07 -19.39
CA TYR A 332 10.17 -0.58 -20.05
C TYR A 332 9.82 0.02 -21.43
N GLY A 333 10.68 0.89 -21.96
CA GLY A 333 10.46 1.61 -23.20
C GLY A 333 9.30 2.60 -23.14
N TRP A 334 9.01 3.27 -24.26
CA TRP A 334 7.92 4.24 -24.36
C TRP A 334 6.56 3.60 -24.06
N MET A 335 6.37 2.35 -24.50
CA MET A 335 5.15 1.60 -24.24
C MET A 335 4.89 1.44 -22.74
N GLY A 336 5.91 1.03 -21.98
CA GLY A 336 5.81 0.92 -20.52
C GLY A 336 5.72 2.26 -19.82
N GLY A 337 6.57 3.22 -20.18
CA GLY A 337 6.57 4.57 -19.62
C GLY A 337 5.22 5.27 -19.73
N ILE A 338 4.62 5.28 -20.92
CA ILE A 338 3.30 5.87 -21.15
C ILE A 338 2.23 5.11 -20.37
N ALA A 339 2.23 3.76 -20.41
CA ALA A 339 1.24 2.97 -19.71
C ALA A 339 1.28 3.21 -18.19
N TYR A 340 2.47 3.30 -17.60
CA TYR A 340 2.65 3.55 -16.17
C TYR A 340 2.12 4.93 -15.75
N ILE A 341 2.45 5.98 -16.52
CA ILE A 341 1.92 7.33 -16.25
C ILE A 341 0.41 7.37 -16.39
N VAL A 342 -0.14 6.77 -17.45
CA VAL A 342 -1.59 6.75 -17.69
C VAL A 342 -2.31 6.00 -16.56
N ILE A 343 -1.82 4.84 -16.12
CA ILE A 343 -2.47 4.11 -15.01
C ILE A 343 -2.36 4.87 -13.69
N ALA A 344 -1.25 5.53 -13.40
CA ALA A 344 -1.09 6.36 -12.20
C ALA A 344 -2.12 7.49 -12.14
N ILE A 345 -2.18 8.29 -13.20
CA ILE A 345 -3.11 9.44 -13.30
C ILE A 345 -4.55 8.97 -13.33
N TRP A 346 -4.88 7.97 -14.14
CA TRP A 346 -6.25 7.47 -14.25
C TRP A 346 -6.73 6.87 -12.94
N THR A 347 -5.87 6.13 -12.22
CA THR A 347 -6.23 5.60 -10.89
C THR A 347 -6.55 6.75 -9.93
N ALA A 348 -5.71 7.80 -9.86
CA ALA A 348 -5.97 8.96 -9.02
C ALA A 348 -7.30 9.65 -9.37
N CYS A 349 -7.53 9.94 -10.65
CA CYS A 349 -8.75 10.60 -11.12
C CYS A 349 -10.02 9.75 -10.90
N ALA A 350 -9.95 8.44 -11.16
CA ALA A 350 -11.09 7.55 -10.98
C ALA A 350 -11.41 7.28 -9.50
N PHE A 351 -10.39 7.30 -8.63
CA PHE A 351 -10.55 7.03 -7.21
C PHE A 351 -10.98 8.27 -6.42
N PHE A 352 -10.56 9.47 -6.84
CA PHE A 352 -10.87 10.73 -6.15
C PHE A 352 -12.36 10.93 -5.82
N PRO A 353 -13.34 10.74 -6.73
CA PRO A 353 -14.75 10.96 -6.39
C PRO A 353 -15.27 10.03 -5.29
N LEU A 354 -14.64 8.87 -5.07
CA LEU A 354 -15.10 7.89 -4.08
C LEU A 354 -14.81 8.33 -2.65
N ILE A 355 -13.83 9.20 -2.41
CA ILE A 355 -13.46 9.66 -1.06
C ILE A 355 -14.58 10.48 -0.38
N PHE A 356 -15.51 11.02 -1.18
CA PHE A 356 -16.66 11.82 -0.74
C PHE A 356 -17.98 11.01 -0.68
N LYS A 357 -17.99 9.76 -1.11
CA LYS A 357 -19.22 8.93 -1.12
C LYS A 357 -19.38 8.23 0.23
N SER A 358 -20.60 8.24 0.76
CA SER A 358 -20.94 7.49 1.98
C SER A 358 -21.15 6.01 1.66
N ARG A 359 -20.19 5.18 2.10
CA ARG A 359 -20.18 3.71 1.99
C ARG A 359 -19.61 3.09 3.26
N PRO A 360 -19.92 1.81 3.57
CA PRO A 360 -19.34 1.12 4.72
C PRO A 360 -17.79 1.05 4.69
N TRP A 361 -17.18 1.12 3.51
CA TRP A 361 -15.73 1.07 3.29
C TRP A 361 -15.11 2.43 2.91
N THR A 362 -15.85 3.54 3.02
CA THR A 362 -15.31 4.89 2.81
C THR A 362 -14.09 5.21 3.68
N PRO A 363 -14.01 4.77 4.96
CA PRO A 363 -12.78 4.95 5.73
C PRO A 363 -11.58 4.37 4.97
N PHE A 364 -11.66 3.07 4.64
CA PHE A 364 -10.61 2.37 3.93
C PHE A 364 -10.24 3.07 2.60
N ILE A 365 -11.22 3.53 1.82
CA ILE A 365 -10.99 4.32 0.60
C ILE A 365 -10.13 5.55 0.89
N GLN A 366 -10.47 6.34 1.90
CA GLN A 366 -9.78 7.60 2.19
C GLN A 366 -8.33 7.35 2.62
N ALA A 367 -8.06 6.30 3.39
CA ALA A 367 -6.71 5.91 3.77
C ALA A 367 -5.88 5.43 2.56
N VAL A 368 -6.45 4.51 1.76
CA VAL A 368 -5.79 4.02 0.53
C VAL A 368 -5.53 5.15 -0.45
N PHE A 369 -6.49 6.06 -0.66
CA PHE A 369 -6.33 7.21 -1.54
C PHE A 369 -5.20 8.13 -1.06
N ALA A 370 -5.20 8.49 0.22
CA ALA A 370 -4.19 9.39 0.76
C ALA A 370 -2.77 8.81 0.63
N VAL A 371 -2.60 7.52 0.92
CA VAL A 371 -1.31 6.84 0.78
C VAL A 371 -0.92 6.68 -0.69
N PHE A 372 -1.86 6.34 -1.56
CA PHE A 372 -1.60 6.19 -2.98
C PHE A 372 -1.09 7.50 -3.61
N ILE A 373 -1.77 8.64 -3.35
CA ILE A 373 -1.31 9.95 -3.83
C ILE A 373 0.07 10.29 -3.28
N ALA A 374 0.31 10.06 -1.99
CA ALA A 374 1.62 10.31 -1.39
C ALA A 374 2.74 9.45 -2.01
N HIS A 375 2.45 8.19 -2.38
CA HIS A 375 3.40 7.35 -3.11
C HIS A 375 3.65 7.86 -4.53
N LEU A 376 2.64 8.32 -5.26
CA LEU A 376 2.85 8.93 -6.59
C LEU A 376 3.76 10.16 -6.52
N LEU A 377 3.65 10.96 -5.46
CA LEU A 377 4.58 12.07 -5.23
C LEU A 377 5.99 11.58 -4.90
N LEU A 378 6.11 10.53 -4.07
CA LEU A 378 7.39 9.93 -3.73
C LEU A 378 8.10 9.33 -4.96
N SER A 379 7.34 8.72 -5.86
CA SER A 379 7.77 8.11 -7.11
C SER A 379 8.53 9.06 -8.05
N VAL A 380 8.43 10.38 -7.85
CA VAL A 380 9.25 11.37 -8.58
C VAL A 380 10.72 11.29 -8.18
N VAL A 381 11.02 10.83 -6.96
CA VAL A 381 12.37 10.87 -6.36
C VAL A 381 12.85 9.52 -5.84
N ILE A 382 12.06 8.47 -5.98
CA ILE A 382 12.39 7.08 -5.59
C ILE A 382 11.81 6.12 -6.63
N ASP A 383 12.54 5.04 -6.89
CA ASP A 383 12.07 3.93 -7.73
C ASP A 383 11.14 3.01 -6.92
N THR A 384 9.87 2.98 -7.33
CA THR A 384 8.79 2.27 -6.61
C THR A 384 8.11 1.19 -7.46
N ASP A 385 8.61 0.96 -8.67
CA ASP A 385 8.11 0.01 -9.67
C ASP A 385 8.24 -1.46 -9.26
N HIS A 386 9.02 -1.75 -8.21
CA HIS A 386 9.11 -3.09 -7.61
C HIS A 386 8.52 -3.17 -6.19
N TRP A 387 7.75 -2.16 -5.78
CA TRP A 387 7.13 -2.15 -4.44
C TRP A 387 5.80 -2.88 -4.46
N ARG A 388 5.77 -4.10 -3.91
CA ARG A 388 4.56 -4.94 -3.78
C ARG A 388 3.34 -4.20 -3.25
N HIS A 389 3.54 -3.39 -2.21
CA HIS A 389 2.45 -2.63 -1.61
C HIS A 389 1.90 -1.53 -2.52
N LEU A 390 2.70 -0.96 -3.43
CA LEU A 390 2.19 -0.01 -4.42
C LEU A 390 1.28 -0.69 -5.44
N PHE A 391 1.65 -1.88 -5.93
CA PHE A 391 0.80 -2.66 -6.83
C PHE A 391 -0.46 -3.18 -6.13
N MET A 392 -0.34 -3.55 -4.86
CA MET A 392 -1.52 -3.79 -4.03
C MET A 392 -2.40 -2.54 -3.95
N LEU A 393 -1.87 -1.34 -3.74
CA LEU A 393 -2.67 -0.09 -3.71
C LEU A 393 -3.42 0.14 -5.04
N TYR A 394 -2.78 -0.09 -6.19
CA TYR A 394 -3.46 -0.06 -7.50
C TYR A 394 -4.63 -1.03 -7.55
N GLY A 395 -4.41 -2.28 -7.10
CA GLY A 395 -5.45 -3.31 -7.03
C GLY A 395 -6.60 -2.94 -6.09
N LEU A 396 -6.27 -2.44 -4.90
CA LEU A 396 -7.26 -1.99 -3.92
C LEU A 396 -8.11 -0.84 -4.46
N ALA A 397 -7.48 0.15 -5.08
CA ALA A 397 -8.17 1.30 -5.68
C ALA A 397 -9.13 0.86 -6.78
N TRP A 398 -8.66 0.08 -7.76
CA TRP A 398 -9.50 -0.37 -8.88
C TRP A 398 -10.58 -1.37 -8.46
N GLY A 399 -10.34 -2.20 -7.45
CA GLY A 399 -11.37 -3.06 -6.86
C GLY A 399 -12.52 -2.25 -6.26
N LEU A 400 -12.22 -1.17 -5.54
CA LEU A 400 -13.22 -0.29 -4.94
C LEU A 400 -13.92 0.61 -5.97
N ILE A 401 -13.19 1.08 -7.00
CA ILE A 401 -13.77 1.77 -8.16
C ILE A 401 -14.79 0.85 -8.85
N ALA A 402 -14.42 -0.41 -9.08
CA ALA A 402 -15.29 -1.39 -9.70
C ALA A 402 -16.51 -1.71 -8.83
N ALA A 403 -16.32 -1.89 -7.51
CA ALA A 403 -17.42 -2.12 -6.58
C ALA A 403 -18.46 -0.98 -6.63
N ASP A 404 -18.04 0.30 -6.59
CA ASP A 404 -18.97 1.44 -6.70
C ASP A 404 -19.70 1.48 -8.06
N LYS A 405 -19.03 1.16 -9.16
CA LYS A 405 -19.67 1.07 -10.49
C LYS A 405 -20.73 -0.05 -10.54
N LEU A 406 -20.44 -1.21 -9.94
CA LEU A 406 -21.35 -2.35 -9.89
C LEU A 406 -22.57 -2.06 -9.02
N GLU A 407 -22.38 -1.47 -7.84
CA GLU A 407 -23.48 -1.05 -6.96
C GLU A 407 -24.42 -0.08 -7.68
N ARG A 408 -23.87 0.95 -8.34
CA ARG A 408 -24.66 1.93 -9.11
C ARG A 408 -25.46 1.26 -10.23
N ARG A 409 -24.86 0.29 -10.93
CA ARG A 409 -25.55 -0.45 -12.00
C ARG A 409 -26.69 -1.30 -11.45
N ASN A 410 -26.47 -1.98 -10.34
CA ASN A 410 -27.50 -2.81 -9.71
C ASN A 410 -28.66 -1.94 -9.22
N TRP A 411 -28.37 -0.82 -8.57
CA TRP A 411 -29.38 0.15 -8.14
C TRP A 411 -30.24 0.67 -9.30
N ARG A 412 -29.61 1.06 -10.42
CA ARG A 412 -30.33 1.48 -11.64
C ARG A 412 -31.23 0.38 -12.21
N ARG A 413 -30.77 -0.87 -12.21
CA ARG A 413 -31.57 -2.01 -12.68
C ARG A 413 -32.78 -2.26 -11.79
N SER A 414 -32.61 -2.22 -10.47
CA SER A 414 -33.70 -2.37 -9.52
C SER A 414 -34.74 -1.25 -9.64
N ALA A 415 -34.29 0.00 -9.82
CA ALA A 415 -35.18 1.15 -10.00
C ALA A 415 -36.02 1.07 -11.30
N LEU A 416 -35.51 0.42 -12.35
CA LEU A 416 -36.25 0.18 -13.60
C LEU A 416 -37.24 -1.00 -13.51
N GLN A 417 -37.10 -1.86 -12.49
CA GLN A 417 -37.94 -3.05 -12.30
C GLN A 417 -39.10 -2.83 -11.32
N THR A 418 -39.08 -1.76 -10.52
CA THR A 418 -40.22 -1.37 -9.69
C THR A 418 -41.29 -0.69 -10.54
N PRO A 419 -42.50 -1.26 -10.70
CA PRO A 419 -43.61 -0.58 -11.39
C PRO A 419 -43.95 0.70 -10.65
N THR A 420 -44.11 1.81 -11.37
CA THR A 420 -44.75 3.01 -10.81
C THR A 420 -46.15 2.61 -10.34
N PRO A 421 -46.53 2.84 -9.07
CA PRO A 421 -47.91 2.70 -8.67
C PRO A 421 -48.71 3.73 -9.50
N VAL A 422 -49.62 3.22 -10.32
CA VAL A 422 -50.57 4.02 -11.11
C VAL A 422 -51.67 4.53 -10.19
#